data_AF-F8UI89-F1
#
_entry.id   AF-F8UI89-F1
#
_cell.length_a   1.000
_cell.length_b   1.000
_cell.length_c   1.000
_cell.angle_alpha   90.00
_cell.angle_beta   90.00
_cell.angle_gamma   90.00
#
_symmetry.space_group_name_H-M   'P 1'
#
loop_
_entity.id
_entity.type
_entity.pdbx_description
1 polymer ?
#
loop_
_entity_poly.entity_id
_entity_poly.type
_entity_poly.pdbx_seq_one_letter_code
_entity_poly.pdbx_strand_id
1 'polypeptide(L)'
;LFLFQEEYRVPLLSPPLAALAGTAGELVFPVLLGLGLFSRFAALGLSAVNVLAVVSYAHVLLASGFEAALGQHILWGFMLLVLAIHGPGPWSADGLIAGRARTGR
;
A
#
# COMPACT_ATOMS: atom_id res chain seq x y z
N LEU A 1 -3.58 -14.16 12.12
CA LEU A 1 -4.53 -15.21 11.67
C LEU A 1 -5.93 -14.96 12.22
N PHE A 2 -6.12 -14.88 13.54
CA PHE A 2 -7.41 -14.61 14.19
C PHE A 2 -8.24 -13.49 13.52
N LEU A 3 -7.64 -12.31 13.32
CA LEU A 3 -8.33 -11.19 12.67
C LEU A 3 -8.88 -11.54 11.28
N PHE A 4 -8.15 -12.33 10.48
CA PHE A 4 -8.58 -12.74 9.14
C PHE A 4 -9.61 -13.88 9.12
N GLN A 5 -9.88 -14.50 10.28
CA GLN A 5 -10.92 -15.51 10.43
C GLN A 5 -12.22 -14.90 10.96
N GLU A 6 -12.10 -13.98 11.92
CA GLU A 6 -13.25 -13.50 12.69
C GLU A 6 -13.70 -12.07 12.32
N GLU A 7 -12.77 -11.19 11.91
CA GLU A 7 -13.03 -9.75 11.73
C GLU A 7 -12.96 -9.34 10.26
N TYR A 8 -11.83 -9.62 9.60
CA TYR A 8 -11.60 -9.27 8.21
C TYR A 8 -12.21 -10.31 7.28
N ARG A 9 -13.16 -9.85 6.48
CA ARG A 9 -13.84 -10.67 5.47
C ARG A 9 -12.98 -10.71 4.22
N VAL A 10 -12.36 -11.85 3.93
CA VAL A 10 -11.47 -12.02 2.78
C VAL A 10 -12.09 -12.91 1.70
N PRO A 11 -12.82 -12.34 0.73
CA PRO A 11 -13.60 -13.13 -0.24
C PRO A 11 -12.74 -13.81 -1.31
N LEU A 12 -11.50 -13.36 -1.51
CA LEU A 12 -10.63 -13.82 -2.61
C LEU A 12 -9.58 -14.85 -2.17
N LEU A 13 -9.15 -14.82 -0.90
CA LEU A 13 -8.05 -15.63 -0.39
C LEU A 13 -8.48 -16.36 0.89
N SER A 14 -7.89 -17.52 1.16
CA SER A 14 -8.07 -18.18 2.45
C SER A 14 -7.48 -17.32 3.58
N PRO A 15 -8.05 -17.36 4.81
CA PRO A 15 -7.57 -16.55 5.92
C PRO A 15 -6.05 -16.62 6.19
N PRO A 16 -5.38 -17.80 6.11
CA PRO A 16 -3.93 -17.86 6.29
C PRO A 16 -3.14 -17.13 5.20
N LEU A 17 -3.55 -17.28 3.93
CA LEU A 17 -2.89 -16.60 2.82
C LEU A 17 -3.14 -15.10 2.85
N ALA A 18 -4.37 -14.68 3.19
CA ALA A 18 -4.69 -13.28 3.34
C ALA A 18 -3.92 -12.62 4.50
N ALA A 19 -3.80 -13.32 5.64
CA ALA A 19 -3.00 -12.83 6.76
C ALA A 19 -1.52 -12.69 6.39
N LEU A 20 -0.93 -13.70 5.74
CA LEU A 20 0.46 -13.64 5.31
C LEU A 20 0.69 -12.52 4.29
N ALA A 21 -0.15 -12.43 3.26
CA ALA A 21 -0.03 -11.43 2.21
C ALA A 21 -0.26 -10.00 2.75
N GLY A 22 -1.27 -9.82 3.60
CA GLY A 22 -1.56 -8.55 4.26
C GLY A 22 -0.39 -8.09 5.13
N THR A 23 0.09 -8.93 6.05
CA THR A 23 1.23 -8.60 6.91
C THR A 23 2.51 -8.37 6.11
N ALA A 24 2.81 -9.20 5.11
CA ALA A 24 3.99 -8.99 4.28
C ALA A 24 3.91 -7.68 3.49
N GLY A 25 2.75 -7.37 2.91
CA GLY A 25 2.52 -6.13 2.18
C GLY A 25 2.64 -4.89 3.06
N GLU A 26 2.05 -4.93 4.27
CA GLU A 26 2.11 -3.86 5.26
C GLU A 26 3.52 -3.58 5.78
N LEU A 27 4.41 -4.56 5.80
CA LEU A 27 5.77 -4.39 6.32
C LEU A 27 6.80 -4.13 5.23
N VAL A 28 6.68 -4.77 4.07
CA VAL A 28 7.71 -4.71 3.02
C VAL A 28 7.54 -3.46 2.15
N PHE A 29 6.34 -3.17 1.66
CA PHE A 29 6.15 -2.10 0.70
C PHE A 29 6.40 -0.68 1.27
N PRO A 30 6.05 -0.33 2.52
CA PRO A 30 6.41 0.98 3.06
C PRO A 30 7.92 1.16 3.19
N VAL A 31 8.66 0.09 3.53
CA VAL A 31 10.13 0.15 3.61
C VAL A 31 10.73 0.38 2.23
N LEU A 32 10.26 -0.35 1.22
CA LEU A 32 10.70 -0.14 -0.17
C LEU A 32 10.39 1.29 -0.65
N LEU A 33 9.16 1.77 -0.40
CA LEU A 33 8.74 3.11 -0.80
C LEU A 33 9.52 4.20 -0.06
N GLY A 34 9.76 4.04 1.25
CA GLY A 34 10.51 4.98 2.07
C GLY A 34 11.99 5.08 1.68
N LEU A 35 12.61 3.96 1.30
CA LEU A 35 13.97 3.94 0.73
C LEU A 35 14.00 4.44 -0.73
N GLY A 36 12.83 4.58 -1.38
CA GLY A 36 12.73 4.95 -2.78
C GLY A 36 13.24 3.85 -3.73
N LEU A 37 13.08 2.57 -3.35
CA LEU A 37 13.43 1.39 -4.14
C LEU A 37 12.20 0.81 -4.83
N PHE A 38 12.26 0.64 -6.15
CA PHE A 38 11.13 0.14 -6.96
C PHE A 38 9.83 0.89 -6.64
N SER A 39 9.93 2.21 -6.49
CA SER A 39 8.94 3.06 -5.81
C SER A 39 7.55 2.97 -6.43
N ARG A 40 7.45 2.86 -7.76
CA ARG A 40 6.16 2.66 -8.46
C ARG A 40 5.51 1.33 -8.06
N PHE A 41 6.30 0.25 -8.01
CA PHE A 41 5.82 -1.06 -7.59
C PHE A 41 5.45 -1.08 -6.11
N ALA A 42 6.26 -0.45 -5.25
CA ALA A 42 5.95 -0.32 -3.83
C ALA A 42 4.66 0.48 -3.59
N ALA A 43 4.43 1.56 -4.34
CA ALA A 43 3.20 2.35 -4.27
C ALA A 43 1.97 1.55 -4.74
N LEU A 44 2.10 0.76 -5.81
CA LEU A 44 1.03 -0.14 -6.27
C LEU A 44 0.74 -1.25 -5.26
N GLY A 45 1.77 -1.84 -4.65
CA GLY A 45 1.64 -2.83 -3.58
C GLY A 45 0.92 -2.27 -2.36
N LEU A 46 1.29 -1.07 -1.90
CA LEU A 46 0.58 -0.37 -0.83
C LEU A 46 -0.84 0.01 -1.20
N SER A 47 -1.09 0.36 -2.46
CA SER A 47 -2.46 0.62 -2.94
C SER A 47 -3.33 -0.63 -2.82
N ALA A 48 -2.78 -1.80 -3.16
CA ALA A 48 -3.49 -3.07 -3.02
C ALA A 48 -3.77 -3.41 -1.55
N VAL A 49 -2.79 -3.21 -0.65
CA VAL A 49 -2.98 -3.37 0.81
C VAL A 49 -4.05 -2.42 1.33
N ASN A 50 -4.01 -1.16 0.92
CA ASN A 50 -4.98 -0.14 1.34
C ASN A 50 -6.41 -0.48 0.90
N VAL A 51 -6.59 -0.94 -0.35
CA VAL A 51 -7.89 -1.41 -0.85
C VAL A 51 -8.34 -2.67 -0.10
N LEU A 52 -7.42 -3.62 0.12
CA LEU A 52 -7.73 -4.84 0.87
C LEU A 52 -8.22 -4.53 2.29
N ALA A 53 -7.60 -3.57 2.98
CA ALA A 53 -8.03 -3.12 4.30
C ALA A 53 -9.47 -2.57 4.26
N VAL A 54 -9.78 -1.69 3.30
CA VAL A 54 -11.12 -1.11 3.15
C VAL A 54 -12.17 -2.19 2.82
N VAL A 55 -11.88 -3.07 1.87
CA VAL A 55 -12.83 -4.11 1.43
C VAL A 55 -13.07 -5.13 2.54
N SER A 56 -11.99 -5.61 3.17
CA SER A 56 -12.11 -6.66 4.19
C SER A 56 -12.74 -6.18 5.50
N TYR A 57 -12.63 -4.88 5.80
CA TYR A 57 -13.19 -4.27 7.01
C TYR A 57 -14.34 -3.28 6.72
N ALA A 58 -14.96 -3.39 5.54
CA ALA A 58 -16.00 -2.46 5.07
C ALA A 58 -17.19 -2.34 6.02
N HIS A 59 -17.56 -3.43 6.71
CA HIS A 59 -18.68 -3.44 7.65
C HIS A 59 -18.48 -2.53 8.86
N VAL A 60 -17.22 -2.21 9.22
CA VAL A 60 -16.87 -1.24 10.26
C VAL A 60 -16.58 0.13 9.63
N LEU A 61 -15.74 0.17 8.59
CA LEU A 61 -15.29 1.44 7.99
C LEU A 61 -16.42 2.23 7.31
N LEU A 62 -17.50 1.58 6.89
CA LEU A 62 -18.68 2.23 6.33
C LEU A 62 -19.78 2.50 7.37
N ALA A 63 -19.56 2.13 8.64
CA ALA A 63 -20.49 2.43 9.71
C ALA A 63 -20.37 3.89 10.18
N SER A 64 -21.45 4.45 10.71
CA SER A 64 -21.46 5.81 11.27
C SER A 64 -20.46 5.95 12.43
N GLY A 65 -19.66 7.01 12.41
CA GLY A 65 -18.61 7.27 13.41
C GLY A 65 -17.20 6.82 12.99
N PHE A 66 -17.05 6.16 11.85
CA PHE A 66 -15.75 5.73 11.28
C PHE A 66 -15.34 6.52 10.03
N GLU A 67 -16.01 7.62 9.72
CA GLU A 67 -15.80 8.43 8.52
C GLU A 67 -14.35 8.94 8.42
N ALA A 68 -13.74 9.28 9.55
CA ALA A 68 -12.34 9.71 9.61
C ALA A 68 -11.37 8.58 9.20
N ALA A 69 -11.63 7.34 9.62
CA ALA A 69 -10.81 6.19 9.27
C ALA A 69 -10.91 5.89 7.77
N LEU A 70 -12.13 5.87 7.21
CA LEU A 70 -12.32 5.77 5.76
C LEU A 70 -11.64 6.92 5.01
N GLY A 71 -11.74 8.14 5.53
CA GLY A 71 -11.08 9.33 4.99
C GLY A 71 -9.56 9.18 4.91
N GLN A 72 -8.92 8.55 5.91
CA GLN A 72 -7.48 8.26 5.86
C GLN A 72 -7.13 7.29 4.73
N HIS A 73 -7.92 6.23 4.53
CA HIS A 73 -7.69 5.30 3.42
C HIS A 73 -7.85 5.97 2.05
N ILE A 74 -8.80 6.90 1.90
CA ILE A 74 -8.96 7.70 0.68
C ILE A 74 -7.75 8.60 0.46
N LEU A 75 -7.31 9.33 1.49
CA LEU A 75 -6.15 10.21 1.42
C LEU A 75 -4.87 9.44 1.06
N TRP A 76 -4.60 8.34 1.76
CA TRP A 76 -3.45 7.49 1.48
C TRP A 76 -3.50 6.87 0.09
N GLY A 77 -4.68 6.39 -0.32
CA GLY A 77 -4.90 5.89 -1.67
C GLY A 77 -4.61 6.93 -2.75
N PHE A 78 -5.03 8.18 -2.55
CA PHE A 78 -4.73 9.27 -3.47
C PHE A 78 -3.22 9.56 -3.55
N MET A 79 -2.53 9.66 -2.42
CA MET A 79 -1.08 9.90 -2.41
C MET A 79 -0.30 8.77 -3.09
N LEU A 80 -0.68 7.51 -2.84
CA LEU A 80 -0.08 6.35 -3.48
C LEU A 80 -0.34 6.32 -4.99
N LEU A 81 -1.54 6.70 -5.43
CA LEU A 81 -1.88 6.84 -6.84
C LEU A 81 -1.02 7.90 -7.54
N VAL A 82 -0.80 9.05 -6.88
CA VAL A 82 0.10 10.10 -7.39
C VAL A 82 1.50 9.53 -7.61
N LEU A 83 2.05 8.78 -6.64
CA LEU A 83 3.36 8.14 -6.75
C LEU A 83 3.41 7.05 -7.82
N ALA A 84 2.35 6.26 -7.99
CA ALA A 84 2.28 5.24 -9.02
C ALA A 84 2.29 5.84 -10.44
N ILE A 85 1.57 6.95 -10.66
CA ILE A 85 1.46 7.63 -11.96
C ILE A 85 2.72 8.45 -12.26
N HIS A 86 3.09 9.36 -11.36
CA HIS A 86 4.16 10.33 -11.58
C HIS A 86 5.54 9.73 -11.29
N GLY A 87 5.61 8.66 -10.50
CA GLY A 87 6.86 8.05 -10.07
C GLY A 87 7.48 8.79 -8.87
N PRO A 88 8.63 8.29 -8.39
CA PRO A 88 9.30 8.87 -7.24
C PRO A 88 10.07 10.15 -7.60
N GLY A 89 10.31 11.00 -6.59
CA GLY A 89 11.12 12.21 -6.74
C GLY A 89 12.62 11.92 -6.94
N PRO A 90 13.42 12.95 -7.29
CA PRO A 90 14.85 12.81 -7.60
C PRO A 90 15.71 12.32 -6.43
N TRP A 91 15.19 12.38 -5.20
CA TRP A 91 15.91 11.98 -3.98
C TRP A 91 15.68 10.51 -3.62
N SER A 92 14.82 9.81 -4.37
CA SER A 92 14.65 8.36 -4.23
C SER A 92 15.89 7.61 -4.71
N ALA A 93 16.13 6.40 -4.17
CA ALA A 93 17.19 5.53 -4.67
C ALA A 93 17.04 5.28 -6.19
N ASP A 94 15.82 5.04 -6.68
CA ASP A 94 15.50 4.93 -8.10
C ASP A 94 15.95 6.17 -8.90
N GLY A 95 15.65 7.37 -8.39
CA GLY A 95 16.00 8.64 -9.01
C GLY A 95 17.51 8.90 -9.02
N LEU A 96 18.20 8.59 -7.93
CA LEU A 96 19.66 8.73 -7.82
C LEU A 96 20.40 7.77 -8.77
N ILE A 97 19.93 6.52 -8.89
CA ILE A 97 20.49 5.53 -9.82
C ILE A 97 20.28 5.98 -11.27
N ALA A 98 19.07 6.41 -11.62
CA ALA A 98 18.76 6.91 -12.96
C ALA A 98 19.56 8.18 -13.30
N GLY A 99 19.72 9.11 -12.35
CA GLY A 99 20.53 10.32 -12.51
C GLY A 99 22.00 10.00 -12.79
N ARG A 100 22.61 9.10 -12.00
CA ARG A 100 24.01 8.65 -12.21
C ARG A 100 24.21 8.02 -13.59
N ALA A 101 23.26 7.21 -14.06
CA ALA A 101 23.32 6.60 -15.38
C ALA A 101 23.28 7.62 -16.54
N ARG A 102 22.70 8.80 -16.32
CA ARG A 102 22.62 9.88 -17.32
C ARG A 102 23.87 10.77 -17.34
N THR A 103 24.56 10.93 -16.21
CA THR A 103 25.79 11.74 -16.10
C THR A 103 27.05 10.97 -16.50
N GLY A 104 27.01 9.62 -16.51
CA GLY A 104 28.11 8.76 -16.94
C GLY A 104 28.16 8.45 -18.45
N ARG A 105 27.29 9.04 -19.26
CA ARG A 105 27.32 9.02 -20.73
C ARG A 105 27.75 10.38 -21.24
#